data_AF-A0A3M1DIS4-F1
#
_entry.id   AF-A0A3M1DIS4-F1
#
_cell.length_a   1.000
_cell.length_b   1.000
_cell.length_c   1.000
_cell.angle_alpha   90.00
_cell.angle_beta   90.00
_cell.angle_gamma   90.00
#
_symmetry.space_group_name_H-M   'P 1'
#
loop_
_entity.id
_entity.type
_entity.pdbx_description
1 polymer ?
#
loop_
_entity_poly.entity_id
_entity_poly.type
_entity_poly.pdbx_seq_one_letter_code
_entity_poly.pdbx_strand_id
1 'polypeptide(L)'
;FTPEKLDLQRDDEFGQVNRAFAQMAQTQQNYSQELENEVRQRTAELERVNEQLRQDILARQKAERDKAKLEDQLRQTQKMEALGTLAGGIAHDFNNLLMPILCLTELAANKLDKEHPSREMLDEVLRAAHRARDLVAQILAFSRPGKQKKQPINLSECLRDTMKLVRAVTGAGISIRFDIDAEDLWIHGNTTQMQQMLLNLCTNAAQAMGDKGTLEVQLTAGPNDTALLTVRDDGPGMSEEVRRQIFDPFFTTKPTGKGTGMGLAVVHGIIQHHNGSIDVTSAPGQGACFTITLPRCCLRVIEKRPDQNDLPGGTERILVVDDEKAILQVWEELLAGLGYRVTCCSDPEEALKRVDNSETFDLLITDQNMPHLSGSELALKIRCRQPDIPVIVCTGYSEHCTEADARLLG
;
A
#
# COMPACT_ATOMS: atom_id res chain seq x y z
N PHE A 1 5.54 73.85 -47.78
CA PHE A 1 4.79 75.10 -47.98
C PHE A 1 3.68 75.14 -46.95
N THR A 2 3.79 75.98 -45.93
CA THR A 2 2.76 76.09 -44.90
C THR A 2 1.57 76.90 -45.44
N PRO A 3 0.32 76.46 -45.22
CA PRO A 3 -0.87 77.10 -45.77
C PRO A 3 -1.10 78.54 -45.27
N GLU A 4 -0.41 78.94 -44.20
CA GLU A 4 -0.44 80.29 -43.62
C GLU A 4 0.12 81.41 -44.53
N LYS A 5 0.76 81.07 -45.65
CA LYS A 5 1.32 82.03 -46.62
C LYS A 5 0.47 82.23 -47.90
N LEU A 6 -0.68 81.58 -48.00
CA LEU A 6 -1.57 81.71 -49.17
C LEU A 6 -2.60 82.81 -48.90
N ASP A 7 -2.61 83.85 -49.74
CA ASP A 7 -3.65 84.88 -49.70
C ASP A 7 -4.94 84.32 -50.32
N LEU A 8 -5.83 83.83 -49.46
CA LEU A 8 -7.08 83.15 -49.83
C LEU A 8 -8.22 84.12 -50.18
N GLN A 9 -8.02 85.42 -49.96
CA GLN A 9 -9.03 86.48 -50.16
C GLN A 9 -8.96 87.13 -51.55
N ARG A 10 -8.04 86.71 -52.42
CA ARG A 10 -7.97 87.15 -53.81
C ARG A 10 -9.14 86.60 -54.65
N ASP A 11 -9.71 87.47 -55.48
CA ASP A 11 -10.78 87.16 -56.45
C ASP A 11 -10.25 86.89 -57.88
N ASP A 12 -8.95 86.69 -58.04
CA ASP A 12 -8.31 86.32 -59.32
C ASP A 12 -8.14 84.79 -59.48
N GLU A 13 -7.72 84.33 -60.67
CA GLU A 13 -7.47 82.91 -60.95
C GLU A 13 -6.46 82.28 -59.97
N PHE A 14 -5.49 83.06 -59.48
CA PHE A 14 -4.52 82.60 -58.48
C PHE A 14 -5.18 82.38 -57.11
N GLY A 15 -6.14 83.21 -56.71
CA GLY A 15 -6.96 83.00 -55.52
C GLY A 15 -7.82 81.74 -55.58
N GLN A 16 -8.37 81.40 -56.75
CA GLN A 16 -9.09 80.13 -56.95
C GLN A 16 -8.17 78.91 -56.83
N VAL A 17 -6.99 78.95 -57.46
CA VAL A 17 -5.99 77.89 -57.37
C VAL A 17 -5.51 77.69 -55.93
N ASN A 18 -5.25 78.79 -55.20
CA ASN A 18 -4.86 78.74 -53.80
C ASN A 18 -5.93 78.12 -52.89
N ARG A 19 -7.22 78.43 -53.12
CA ARG A 19 -8.34 77.79 -52.41
C ARG A 19 -8.45 76.29 -52.72
N ALA A 20 -8.24 75.89 -53.99
CA ALA A 20 -8.25 74.48 -54.38
C ALA A 20 -7.09 73.69 -53.74
N PHE A 21 -5.88 74.26 -53.69
CA PHE A 21 -4.75 73.65 -52.99
C PHE A 21 -4.98 73.55 -51.48
N ALA A 22 -5.56 74.57 -50.85
CA ALA A 22 -5.90 74.54 -49.43
C ALA A 22 -6.96 73.47 -49.13
N GLN A 23 -8.00 73.35 -49.96
CA GLN A 23 -9.01 72.28 -49.85
C GLN A 23 -8.40 70.89 -50.04
N MET A 24 -7.51 70.72 -51.01
CA MET A 24 -6.85 69.45 -51.28
C MET A 24 -5.91 69.04 -50.12
N ALA A 25 -5.14 69.99 -49.57
CA ALA A 25 -4.30 69.76 -48.39
C ALA A 25 -5.15 69.41 -47.16
N GLN A 26 -6.27 70.09 -46.95
CA GLN A 26 -7.18 69.81 -45.85
C GLN A 26 -7.88 68.44 -46.02
N THR A 27 -8.25 68.07 -47.23
CA THR A 27 -8.81 66.75 -47.54
C THR A 27 -7.78 65.65 -47.32
N GLN A 28 -6.53 65.85 -47.73
CA GLN A 28 -5.44 64.91 -47.50
C GLN A 28 -5.11 64.76 -46.00
N GLN A 29 -5.16 65.86 -45.25
CA GLN A 29 -4.96 65.86 -43.81
C GLN A 29 -6.09 65.12 -43.08
N ASN A 30 -7.34 65.34 -43.46
CA ASN A 30 -8.49 64.62 -42.92
C ASN A 30 -8.40 63.12 -43.21
N TYR A 31 -8.06 62.74 -44.45
CA TYR A 31 -7.89 61.34 -44.83
C TYR A 31 -6.74 60.66 -44.06
N SER A 32 -5.62 61.36 -43.86
CA SER A 32 -4.50 60.84 -43.05
C SER A 32 -4.91 60.62 -41.59
N GLN A 33 -5.69 61.53 -41.01
CA GLN A 33 -6.19 61.40 -39.64
C GLN A 33 -7.20 60.26 -39.50
N GLU A 34 -8.10 60.09 -40.46
CA GLU A 34 -9.04 58.97 -40.50
C GLU A 34 -8.30 57.62 -40.59
N LEU A 35 -7.30 57.52 -41.47
CA LEU A 35 -6.49 56.31 -41.62
C LEU A 35 -5.68 56.01 -40.35
N GLU A 36 -5.06 57.01 -39.71
CA GLU A 36 -4.35 56.84 -38.44
C GLU A 36 -5.28 56.36 -37.32
N ASN A 37 -6.50 56.89 -37.26
CA ASN A 37 -7.51 56.46 -36.30
C ASN A 37 -7.95 55.01 -36.57
N GLU A 38 -8.17 54.64 -37.83
CA GLU A 38 -8.56 53.28 -38.21
C GLU A 38 -7.43 52.27 -37.93
N VAL A 39 -6.19 52.60 -38.27
CA VAL A 39 -5.01 51.79 -37.94
C VAL A 39 -4.89 51.63 -36.43
N ARG A 40 -5.02 52.70 -35.65
CA ARG A 40 -4.95 52.63 -34.18
C ARG A 40 -6.05 51.75 -33.60
N GLN A 41 -7.28 51.86 -34.11
CA GLN A 41 -8.39 51.00 -33.69
C GLN A 41 -8.12 49.52 -34.01
N ARG A 42 -7.68 49.22 -35.23
CA ARG A 42 -7.32 47.86 -35.65
C ARG A 42 -6.17 47.29 -34.84
N THR A 43 -5.12 48.07 -34.57
CA THR A 43 -4.00 47.63 -33.74
C THR A 43 -4.46 47.30 -32.31
N ALA A 44 -5.30 48.13 -31.70
CA ALA A 44 -5.85 47.87 -30.37
C ALA A 44 -6.76 46.63 -30.32
N GLU A 45 -7.54 46.39 -31.38
CA GLU A 45 -8.36 45.18 -31.53
C GLU A 45 -7.47 43.92 -31.65
N LEU A 46 -6.44 43.98 -32.50
CA LEU A 46 -5.45 42.91 -32.68
C LEU A 46 -4.68 42.59 -31.40
N GLU A 47 -4.31 43.60 -30.60
CA GLU A 47 -3.64 43.41 -29.31
C GLU A 47 -4.54 42.69 -28.31
N ARG A 48 -5.82 43.06 -28.22
CA ARG A 48 -6.78 42.38 -27.35
C ARG A 48 -6.97 40.92 -27.74
N VAL A 49 -7.17 40.64 -29.03
CA VAL A 49 -7.36 39.26 -29.52
C VAL A 49 -6.10 38.43 -29.29
N ASN A 50 -4.91 39.00 -29.51
CA ASN A 50 -3.65 38.29 -29.24
C ASN A 50 -3.47 37.96 -27.76
N GLU A 51 -3.82 38.88 -26.86
CA GLU A 51 -3.73 38.62 -25.42
C GLU A 51 -4.71 37.52 -24.99
N GLN A 52 -5.94 37.56 -25.49
CA GLN A 52 -6.92 36.51 -25.24
C GLN A 52 -6.45 35.15 -25.77
N LEU A 53 -5.89 35.11 -26.98
CA LEU A 53 -5.36 33.89 -27.57
C LEU A 53 -4.18 33.32 -26.76
N ARG A 54 -3.30 34.17 -26.23
CA ARG A 54 -2.21 33.75 -25.34
C ARG A 54 -2.74 33.10 -24.06
N GLN A 55 -3.76 33.69 -23.45
CA GLN A 55 -4.38 33.14 -22.24
C GLN A 55 -5.04 31.78 -22.52
N ASP A 56 -5.76 31.65 -23.65
CA ASP A 56 -6.38 30.38 -24.05
C ASP A 56 -5.35 29.28 -24.33
N ILE A 57 -4.22 29.61 -24.97
CA ILE A 57 -3.12 28.67 -25.21
C ILE A 57 -2.52 28.21 -23.88
N LEU A 58 -2.27 29.12 -22.94
CA LEU A 58 -1.74 28.76 -21.62
C LEU A 58 -2.71 27.88 -20.83
N ALA A 59 -4.00 28.18 -20.87
CA ALA A 59 -5.04 27.37 -20.23
C ALA A 59 -5.11 25.96 -20.83
N ARG A 60 -5.07 25.84 -22.16
CA ARG A 60 -5.04 24.53 -22.85
C ARG A 60 -3.79 23.74 -22.52
N GLN A 61 -2.61 24.35 -22.56
CA GLN A 61 -1.36 23.68 -22.23
C GLN A 61 -1.36 23.16 -20.78
N LYS A 62 -1.92 23.93 -19.84
CA LYS A 62 -2.09 23.48 -18.46
C LYS A 62 -3.04 22.27 -18.37
N ALA A 63 -4.20 22.35 -19.03
CA ALA A 63 -5.17 21.27 -19.05
C ALA A 63 -4.61 19.98 -19.68
N GLU A 64 -3.84 20.09 -20.77
CA GLU A 64 -3.18 18.94 -21.40
C GLU A 64 -2.12 18.31 -20.49
N ARG A 65 -1.33 19.12 -19.79
CA ARG A 65 -0.36 18.60 -18.80
C ARG A 65 -1.03 17.90 -17.63
N ASP A 66 -2.10 18.48 -17.10
CA ASP A 66 -2.84 17.90 -15.98
C ASP A 66 -3.54 16.61 -16.41
N LYS A 67 -4.12 16.59 -17.61
CA LYS A 67 -4.71 15.37 -18.22
C LYS A 67 -3.66 14.27 -18.42
N ALA A 68 -2.49 14.60 -18.98
CA ALA A 68 -1.42 13.62 -19.19
C ALA A 68 -0.92 13.02 -17.86
N LYS A 69 -0.81 13.82 -16.79
CA LYS A 69 -0.47 13.33 -15.44
C LYS A 69 -1.54 12.39 -14.89
N LEU A 70 -2.82 12.75 -15.02
CA LEU A 70 -3.93 11.91 -14.58
C LEU A 70 -4.02 10.59 -15.35
N GLU A 71 -3.80 10.62 -16.67
CA GLU A 71 -3.77 9.41 -17.51
C GLU A 71 -2.62 8.47 -17.13
N ASP A 72 -1.44 9.02 -16.81
CA ASP A 72 -0.31 8.21 -16.37
C ASP A 72 -0.55 7.59 -14.98
N GLN A 73 -1.11 8.37 -14.04
CA GLN A 73 -1.55 7.89 -12.73
C GLN A 73 -2.60 6.78 -12.85
N LEU A 74 -3.59 6.94 -13.74
CA LEU A 74 -4.64 5.95 -13.96
C LEU A 74 -4.04 4.64 -14.52
N ARG A 75 -3.17 4.75 -15.52
CA ARG A 75 -2.48 3.60 -16.12
C ARG A 75 -1.60 2.87 -15.11
N GLN A 76 -0.91 3.60 -14.23
CA GLN A 76 -0.11 3.02 -13.17
C GLN A 76 -0.98 2.30 -12.13
N THR A 77 -2.12 2.89 -11.77
CA THR A 77 -3.09 2.29 -10.84
C THR A 77 -3.69 0.99 -11.41
N GLN A 78 -4.10 0.98 -12.68
CA GLN A 78 -4.63 -0.22 -13.34
C GLN A 78 -3.60 -1.35 -13.47
N LYS A 79 -2.34 -1.02 -13.78
CA LYS A 79 -1.25 -2.01 -13.77
C LYS A 79 -1.04 -2.60 -12.39
N MET A 80 -1.11 -1.77 -11.35
CA MET A 80 -0.94 -2.20 -9.96
C MET A 80 -2.09 -3.12 -9.51
N GLU A 81 -3.32 -2.81 -9.91
CA GLU A 81 -4.51 -3.62 -9.62
C GLU A 81 -4.44 -4.99 -10.31
N ALA A 82 -4.06 -5.04 -11.59
CA ALA A 82 -3.89 -6.29 -12.33
C ALA A 82 -2.78 -7.19 -11.75
N LEU A 83 -1.62 -6.60 -11.39
CA LEU A 83 -0.54 -7.30 -10.69
C LEU A 83 -1.00 -7.77 -9.32
N GLY A 84 -1.82 -6.97 -8.65
CA GLY A 84 -2.42 -7.29 -7.36
C GLY A 84 -3.29 -8.54 -7.40
N THR A 85 -4.27 -8.57 -8.29
CA THR A 85 -5.19 -9.70 -8.42
C THR A 85 -4.45 -11.01 -8.72
N LEU A 86 -3.46 -10.97 -9.62
CA LEU A 86 -2.64 -12.15 -9.96
C LEU A 86 -1.79 -12.62 -8.78
N ALA A 87 -1.11 -11.70 -8.10
CA ALA A 87 -0.27 -12.04 -6.94
C ALA A 87 -1.08 -12.53 -5.74
N GLY A 88 -2.32 -12.06 -5.56
CA GLY A 88 -3.25 -12.54 -4.54
C GLY A 88 -3.66 -14.00 -4.77
N GLY A 89 -4.01 -14.36 -6.01
CA GLY A 89 -4.33 -15.74 -6.37
C GLY A 89 -3.13 -16.68 -6.21
N ILE A 90 -1.95 -16.28 -6.70
CA ILE A 90 -0.72 -17.06 -6.55
C ILE A 90 -0.38 -17.28 -5.08
N ALA A 91 -0.49 -16.24 -4.26
CA ALA A 91 -0.16 -16.33 -2.85
C ALA A 91 -1.14 -17.19 -2.04
N HIS A 92 -2.41 -17.22 -2.43
CA HIS A 92 -3.37 -18.17 -1.89
C HIS A 92 -2.90 -19.61 -2.14
N ASP A 93 -2.56 -19.95 -3.38
CA ASP A 93 -2.12 -21.30 -3.73
C ASP A 93 -0.83 -21.69 -2.98
N PHE A 94 0.10 -20.75 -2.79
CA PHE A 94 1.29 -21.00 -1.98
C PHE A 94 0.98 -21.19 -0.49
N ASN A 95 0.07 -20.42 0.08
CA ASN A 95 -0.32 -20.58 1.48
C ASN A 95 -0.99 -21.94 1.73
N ASN A 96 -1.82 -22.40 0.79
CA ASN A 96 -2.45 -23.73 0.86
C ASN A 96 -1.40 -24.86 0.85
N LEU A 97 -0.29 -24.68 0.13
CA LEU A 97 0.82 -25.64 0.16
C LEU A 97 1.69 -25.51 1.42
N LEU A 98 1.94 -24.29 1.89
CA LEU A 98 2.84 -24.02 3.02
C LEU A 98 2.23 -24.41 4.36
N MET A 99 0.92 -24.24 4.54
CA MET A 99 0.23 -24.56 5.79
C MET A 99 0.42 -26.04 6.20
N PRO A 100 0.10 -27.05 5.36
CA PRO A 100 0.31 -28.44 5.73
C PRO A 100 1.79 -28.80 5.88
N ILE A 101 2.69 -28.19 5.09
CA ILE A 101 4.14 -28.39 5.26
C ILE A 101 4.59 -27.93 6.65
N LEU A 102 4.20 -26.73 7.07
CA LEU A 102 4.53 -26.21 8.40
C LEU A 102 3.92 -27.07 9.50
N CYS A 103 2.62 -27.29 9.47
CA CYS A 103 1.91 -27.99 10.54
C CYS A 103 2.32 -29.45 10.68
N LEU A 104 2.40 -30.22 9.59
CA LEU A 104 2.80 -31.63 9.65
C LEU A 104 4.26 -31.78 10.10
N THR A 105 5.13 -30.84 9.71
CA THR A 105 6.52 -30.85 10.16
C THR A 105 6.64 -30.51 11.65
N GLU A 106 5.86 -29.54 12.16
CA GLU A 106 5.80 -29.24 13.61
C GLU A 106 5.23 -30.41 14.41
N LEU A 107 4.14 -31.04 13.93
CA LEU A 107 3.54 -32.21 14.55
C LEU A 107 4.51 -33.40 14.60
N ALA A 108 5.22 -33.66 13.50
CA ALA A 108 6.27 -34.68 13.46
C ALA A 108 7.41 -34.36 14.43
N ALA A 109 7.84 -33.09 14.53
CA ALA A 109 8.89 -32.67 15.44
C ALA A 109 8.47 -32.79 16.92
N ASN A 110 7.18 -32.55 17.22
CA ASN A 110 6.62 -32.65 18.56
C ASN A 110 6.40 -34.10 19.02
N LYS A 111 6.18 -35.04 18.09
CA LYS A 111 6.07 -36.49 18.38
C LYS A 111 7.42 -37.16 18.64
N LEU A 112 8.53 -36.52 18.26
CA LEU A 112 9.87 -37.05 18.44
C LEU A 112 10.50 -36.57 19.75
N ASP A 113 11.34 -37.41 20.35
CA ASP A 113 12.18 -37.01 21.47
C ASP A 113 13.14 -35.87 21.06
N LYS A 114 13.55 -35.06 22.03
CA LYS A 114 14.43 -33.89 21.78
C LYS A 114 15.78 -34.27 21.17
N GLU A 115 16.24 -35.50 21.40
CA GLU A 115 17.55 -36.01 20.96
C GLU A 115 17.45 -36.84 19.66
N HIS A 116 16.25 -36.95 19.07
CA HIS A 116 16.06 -37.79 17.90
C HIS A 116 16.82 -37.22 16.68
N PRO A 117 17.60 -38.03 15.92
CA PRO A 117 18.43 -37.57 14.81
C PRO A 117 17.66 -36.80 13.72
N SER A 118 16.41 -37.19 13.46
CA SER A 118 15.55 -36.52 12.47
C SER A 118 15.04 -35.14 12.88
N ARG A 119 15.23 -34.72 14.14
CA ARG A 119 14.73 -33.41 14.63
C ARG A 119 15.44 -32.25 13.94
N GLU A 120 16.74 -32.36 13.71
CA GLU A 120 17.52 -31.33 13.01
C GLU A 120 17.06 -31.15 11.55
N MET A 121 16.69 -32.25 10.89
CA MET A 121 16.15 -32.23 9.52
C MET A 121 14.76 -31.56 9.47
N LEU A 122 13.90 -31.85 10.45
CA LEU A 122 12.57 -31.22 10.54
C LEU A 122 12.68 -29.72 10.84
N ASP A 123 13.59 -29.32 11.73
CA ASP A 123 13.87 -27.90 12.00
C ASP A 123 14.36 -27.17 10.74
N GLU A 124 15.12 -27.84 9.87
CA GLU A 124 15.55 -27.25 8.60
C GLU A 124 14.40 -27.09 7.60
N VAL A 125 13.49 -28.06 7.53
CA VAL A 125 12.26 -27.96 6.74
C VAL A 125 11.39 -26.80 7.25
N LEU A 126 11.21 -26.65 8.57
CA LEU A 126 10.48 -25.53 9.17
C LEU A 126 11.12 -24.19 8.83
N ARG A 127 12.45 -24.07 8.96
CA ARG A 127 13.19 -22.85 8.57
C ARG A 127 13.00 -22.52 7.09
N ALA A 128 13.00 -23.51 6.20
CA ALA A 128 12.76 -23.30 4.77
C ALA A 128 11.31 -22.87 4.48
N ALA A 129 10.33 -23.52 5.10
CA ALA A 129 8.91 -23.21 4.93
C ALA A 129 8.53 -21.83 5.48
N HIS A 130 9.09 -21.42 6.63
CA HIS A 130 8.93 -20.06 7.14
C HIS A 130 9.51 -19.00 6.19
N ARG A 131 10.70 -19.24 5.63
CA ARG A 131 11.27 -18.34 4.61
C ARG A 131 10.38 -18.22 3.38
N ALA A 132 9.80 -19.33 2.92
CA ALA A 132 8.86 -19.32 1.79
C ALA A 132 7.58 -18.53 2.12
N ARG A 133 7.00 -18.71 3.31
CA ARG A 133 5.87 -17.92 3.81
C ARG A 133 6.20 -16.43 3.82
N ASP A 134 7.38 -16.06 4.31
CA ASP A 134 7.78 -14.66 4.39
C ASP A 134 7.97 -14.03 3.00
N LEU A 135 8.44 -14.79 1.99
CA LEU A 135 8.49 -14.36 0.59
C LEU A 135 7.09 -14.15 0.00
N VAL A 136 6.15 -15.06 0.27
CA VAL A 136 4.75 -14.94 -0.17
C VAL A 136 4.09 -13.72 0.47
N ALA A 137 4.34 -13.47 1.76
CA ALA A 137 3.87 -12.28 2.45
C ALA A 137 4.40 -10.98 1.82
N GLN A 138 5.66 -10.95 1.38
CA GLN A 138 6.23 -9.81 0.65
C GLN A 138 5.55 -9.58 -0.71
N ILE A 139 5.21 -10.64 -1.43
CA ILE A 139 4.49 -10.57 -2.72
C ILE A 139 3.06 -10.03 -2.52
N LEU A 140 2.35 -10.53 -1.51
CA LEU A 140 1.00 -10.08 -1.14
C LEU A 140 0.95 -8.60 -0.75
N ALA A 141 1.97 -8.16 -0.03
CA ALA A 141 2.04 -6.79 0.43
C ALA A 141 2.31 -5.78 -0.71
N PHE A 142 2.84 -6.25 -1.84
CA PHE A 142 2.88 -5.48 -3.08
C PHE A 142 1.53 -5.49 -3.80
N SER A 143 0.77 -6.57 -3.70
CA SER A 143 -0.47 -6.80 -4.44
C SER A 143 -1.64 -5.90 -4.05
N ARG A 144 -1.81 -5.57 -2.76
CA ARG A 144 -2.98 -4.83 -2.28
C ARG A 144 -2.60 -3.60 -1.44
N PRO A 145 -2.32 -2.45 -2.07
CA PRO A 145 -2.13 -1.20 -1.33
C PRO A 145 -3.38 -0.67 -0.59
N GLY A 146 -4.59 -1.19 -0.86
CA GLY A 146 -5.84 -0.45 -0.57
C GLY A 146 -6.98 -1.13 0.20
N LYS A 147 -6.86 -2.39 0.67
CA LYS A 147 -7.98 -3.10 1.35
C LYS A 147 -7.66 -3.62 2.76
N GLN A 148 -6.65 -3.05 3.42
CA GLN A 148 -6.37 -3.40 4.81
C GLN A 148 -7.08 -2.41 5.75
N LYS A 149 -7.98 -2.91 6.61
CA LYS A 149 -8.69 -2.06 7.58
C LYS A 149 -7.65 -1.39 8.50
N LYS A 150 -7.71 -0.06 8.57
CA LYS A 150 -6.99 0.71 9.58
C LYS A 150 -7.76 0.62 10.88
N GLN A 151 -7.04 0.43 11.97
CA GLN A 151 -7.59 0.44 13.31
C GLN A 151 -6.63 1.20 14.24
N PRO A 152 -7.09 1.62 15.43
CA PRO A 152 -6.16 2.14 16.41
C PRO A 152 -5.16 1.06 16.81
N ILE A 153 -3.87 1.32 16.60
CA ILE A 153 -2.79 0.40 16.95
C ILE A 153 -1.78 1.10 17.86
N ASN A 154 -1.27 0.37 18.86
CA ASN A 154 -0.11 0.82 19.63
C ASN A 154 1.15 0.61 18.78
N LEU A 155 1.69 1.70 18.24
CA LEU A 155 2.87 1.67 17.39
C LEU A 155 4.10 1.19 18.17
N SER A 156 4.23 1.57 19.43
CA SER A 156 5.35 1.19 20.30
C SER A 156 5.43 -0.32 20.50
N GLU A 157 4.29 -0.99 20.72
CA GLU A 157 4.22 -2.46 20.80
C GLU A 157 4.51 -3.12 19.45
N CYS A 158 3.89 -2.63 18.39
CA CYS A 158 4.07 -3.13 17.03
C CYS A 158 5.56 -3.12 16.60
N LEU A 159 6.26 -2.01 16.84
CA LEU A 159 7.68 -1.91 16.53
C LEU A 159 8.52 -2.83 17.42
N ARG A 160 8.19 -2.99 18.71
CA ARG A 160 8.87 -3.91 19.63
C ARG A 160 8.86 -5.35 19.11
N ASP A 161 7.70 -5.83 18.66
CA ASP A 161 7.57 -7.17 18.10
C ASP A 161 8.32 -7.30 16.77
N THR A 162 8.24 -6.28 15.91
CA THR A 162 8.97 -6.25 14.64
C THR A 162 10.48 -6.28 14.84
N MET A 163 11.00 -5.59 15.85
CA MET A 163 12.45 -5.55 16.11
C MET A 163 13.03 -6.90 16.51
N LYS A 164 12.22 -7.81 17.08
CA LYS A 164 12.64 -9.22 17.29
C LYS A 164 12.94 -9.90 15.96
N LEU A 165 12.05 -9.72 14.98
CA LEU A 165 12.21 -10.26 13.63
C LEU A 165 13.38 -9.60 12.89
N VAL A 166 13.50 -8.27 12.97
CA VAL A 166 14.60 -7.52 12.35
C VAL A 166 15.93 -8.11 12.81
N ARG A 167 16.15 -8.26 14.13
CA ARG A 167 17.38 -8.83 14.69
C ARG A 167 17.72 -10.21 14.15
N ALA A 168 16.73 -11.06 13.89
CA ALA A 168 16.95 -12.38 13.30
C ALA A 168 17.42 -12.29 11.83
N VAL A 169 16.94 -11.31 11.07
CA VAL A 169 17.23 -11.14 9.64
C VAL A 169 18.52 -10.33 9.38
N THR A 170 18.92 -9.44 10.31
CA THR A 170 20.05 -8.51 10.09
C THR A 170 21.44 -9.17 10.29
N GLY A 171 21.51 -10.37 10.85
CA GLY A 171 22.77 -11.08 11.12
C GLY A 171 23.57 -10.50 12.29
N ALA A 172 24.49 -11.29 12.86
CA ALA A 172 25.20 -10.94 14.10
C ALA A 172 26.23 -9.80 13.97
N GLY A 173 26.54 -9.36 12.76
CA GLY A 173 27.55 -8.33 12.50
C GLY A 173 27.04 -6.88 12.62
N ILE A 174 25.72 -6.67 12.68
CA ILE A 174 25.11 -5.35 12.76
C ILE A 174 24.67 -5.07 14.20
N SER A 175 25.16 -3.97 14.79
CA SER A 175 24.74 -3.51 16.11
C SER A 175 23.42 -2.76 16.00
N ILE A 176 22.37 -3.27 16.64
CA ILE A 176 21.04 -2.67 16.60
C ILE A 176 20.76 -1.96 17.92
N ARG A 177 20.60 -0.63 17.86
CA ARG A 177 20.09 0.19 18.96
C ARG A 177 18.64 0.49 18.69
N PHE A 178 17.79 0.16 19.67
CA PHE A 178 16.36 0.38 19.57
C PHE A 178 15.88 1.06 20.83
N ASP A 179 15.29 2.24 20.67
CA ASP A 179 14.81 3.05 21.77
C ASP A 179 13.39 3.55 21.52
N ILE A 180 12.55 3.48 22.54
CA ILE A 180 11.17 3.96 22.53
C ILE A 180 11.04 4.87 23.74
N ASP A 181 10.95 6.18 23.48
CA ASP A 181 10.84 7.20 24.53
C ASP A 181 9.37 7.41 24.96
N ALA A 182 8.41 6.87 24.19
CA ALA A 182 6.98 6.96 24.48
C ALA A 182 6.29 5.62 24.29
N GLU A 183 5.92 4.97 25.39
CA GLU A 183 5.31 3.62 25.39
C GLU A 183 3.86 3.59 24.90
N ASP A 184 3.21 4.76 24.80
CA ASP A 184 1.78 4.90 24.51
C ASP A 184 1.52 5.76 23.26
N LEU A 185 2.18 5.41 22.15
CA LEU A 185 1.98 6.06 20.86
C LEU A 185 0.99 5.27 20.02
N TRP A 186 -0.24 5.74 19.99
CA TRP A 186 -1.31 5.18 19.18
C TRP A 186 -1.41 5.90 17.84
N ILE A 187 -1.58 5.15 16.76
CA ILE A 187 -1.86 5.67 15.43
C ILE A 187 -3.09 4.96 14.85
N HIS A 188 -3.76 5.59 13.91
CA HIS A 188 -4.82 4.93 13.15
C HIS A 188 -4.20 4.29 11.90
N GLY A 189 -3.91 3.00 11.97
CA GLY A 189 -3.16 2.32 10.92
C GLY A 189 -3.35 0.82 10.89
N ASN A 190 -2.59 0.18 10.02
CA ASN A 190 -2.56 -1.25 9.90
C ASN A 190 -1.25 -1.81 10.46
N THR A 191 -1.34 -2.77 11.39
CA THR A 191 -0.18 -3.41 12.04
C THR A 191 0.77 -3.99 11.00
N THR A 192 0.28 -4.80 10.07
CA THR A 192 1.09 -5.45 9.02
C THR A 192 1.84 -4.43 8.16
N GLN A 193 1.20 -3.33 7.78
CA GLN A 193 1.87 -2.27 7.01
C GLN A 193 2.95 -1.56 7.82
N MET A 194 2.75 -1.32 9.12
CA MET A 194 3.78 -0.75 9.98
C MET A 194 4.98 -1.69 10.15
N GLN A 195 4.73 -2.98 10.37
CA GLN A 195 5.77 -4.01 10.46
C GLN A 195 6.58 -4.09 9.16
N GLN A 196 5.90 -4.09 8.01
CA GLN A 196 6.51 -4.13 6.70
C GLN A 196 7.36 -2.88 6.41
N MET A 197 6.84 -1.69 6.75
CA MET A 197 7.57 -0.43 6.61
C MET A 197 8.90 -0.50 7.36
N LEU A 198 8.85 -0.90 8.64
CA LEU A 198 10.05 -1.02 9.46
C LEU A 198 11.02 -2.08 8.91
N LEU A 199 10.51 -3.26 8.53
CA LEU A 199 11.32 -4.34 7.98
C LEU A 199 12.05 -3.91 6.71
N ASN A 200 11.37 -3.22 5.79
CA ASN A 200 11.98 -2.72 4.55
C ASN A 200 13.06 -1.68 4.80
N LEU A 201 12.87 -0.78 5.77
CA LEU A 201 13.88 0.21 6.14
C LEU A 201 15.12 -0.45 6.75
N CYS A 202 14.92 -1.32 7.74
CA CYS A 202 16.00 -2.01 8.44
C CYS A 202 16.78 -2.97 7.52
N THR A 203 16.10 -3.71 6.65
CA THR A 203 16.77 -4.61 5.69
C THR A 203 17.52 -3.84 4.61
N ASN A 204 17.01 -2.69 4.16
CA ASN A 204 17.75 -1.83 3.24
C ASN A 204 19.03 -1.26 3.89
N ALA A 205 18.93 -0.77 5.13
CA ALA A 205 20.08 -0.32 5.90
C ALA A 205 21.13 -1.44 6.05
N ALA A 206 20.69 -2.64 6.48
CA ALA A 206 21.56 -3.80 6.64
C ALA A 206 22.30 -4.17 5.35
N GLN A 207 21.58 -4.24 4.24
CA GLN A 207 22.15 -4.55 2.94
C GLN A 207 23.12 -3.47 2.45
N ALA A 208 22.91 -2.20 2.84
CA ALA A 208 23.81 -1.11 2.49
C ALA A 208 25.11 -1.15 3.31
N MET A 209 25.04 -1.51 4.59
CA MET A 209 26.20 -1.65 5.49
C MET A 209 27.02 -2.92 5.20
N GLY A 210 26.39 -3.99 4.71
CA GLY A 210 27.05 -5.27 4.47
C GLY A 210 27.23 -6.05 5.78
N ASP A 211 28.47 -6.44 6.09
CA ASP A 211 28.73 -7.37 7.20
C ASP A 211 28.83 -6.70 8.58
N LYS A 212 29.07 -5.38 8.64
CA LYS A 212 29.26 -4.62 9.89
C LYS A 212 28.66 -3.22 9.79
N GLY A 213 28.05 -2.76 10.88
CA GLY A 213 27.53 -1.41 11.00
C GLY A 213 26.63 -1.23 12.22
N THR A 214 26.04 -0.04 12.34
CA THR A 214 25.14 0.36 13.41
C THR A 214 23.80 0.79 12.81
N LEU A 215 22.73 0.12 13.23
CA LEU A 215 21.36 0.48 12.92
C LEU A 215 20.71 1.06 14.18
N GLU A 216 20.29 2.31 14.13
CA GLU A 216 19.57 2.99 15.20
C GLU A 216 18.10 3.17 14.78
N VAL A 217 17.17 2.67 15.61
CA VAL A 217 15.74 2.85 15.44
C VAL A 217 15.20 3.54 16.68
N GLN A 218 14.58 4.70 16.52
CA GLN A 218 14.06 5.50 17.61
C GLN A 218 12.60 5.87 17.35
N LEU A 219 11.75 5.71 18.37
CA LEU A 219 10.37 6.17 18.34
C LEU A 219 10.15 7.21 19.45
N THR A 220 9.71 8.40 19.06
CA THR A 220 9.43 9.52 19.99
C THR A 220 8.08 10.17 19.70
N ALA A 221 7.55 10.92 20.66
CA ALA A 221 6.43 11.81 20.43
C ALA A 221 6.91 13.05 19.68
N GLY A 222 6.35 13.28 18.49
CA GLY A 222 6.63 14.45 17.67
C GLY A 222 5.73 15.65 18.02
N PRO A 223 6.05 16.84 17.49
CA PRO A 223 5.21 18.02 17.63
C PRO A 223 3.84 17.83 16.96
N ASN A 224 2.83 18.59 17.39
CA ASN A 224 1.46 18.57 16.84
C ASN A 224 0.75 17.20 16.90
N ASP A 225 0.92 16.46 18.00
CA ASP A 225 0.29 15.16 18.22
C ASP A 225 0.64 14.13 17.12
N THR A 226 1.94 14.02 16.82
CA THR A 226 2.49 13.07 15.85
C THR A 226 3.40 12.05 16.53
N ALA A 227 3.56 10.89 15.91
CA ALA A 227 4.57 9.90 16.25
C ALA A 227 5.74 10.06 15.26
N LEU A 228 6.96 10.15 15.80
CA LEU A 228 8.17 10.32 15.02
C LEU A 228 9.01 9.05 15.10
N LEU A 229 9.11 8.33 13.99
CA LEU A 229 9.94 7.15 13.83
C LEU A 229 11.19 7.51 13.03
N THR A 230 12.36 7.37 13.64
CA THR A 230 13.66 7.61 13.01
C THR A 230 14.37 6.28 12.82
N VAL A 231 14.82 6.00 11.59
CA VAL A 231 15.67 4.86 11.27
C VAL A 231 16.97 5.38 10.65
N ARG A 232 18.10 5.13 11.31
CA ARG A 232 19.42 5.63 10.94
C ARG A 232 20.41 4.49 10.80
N ASP A 233 21.20 4.52 9.73
CA ASP A 233 22.33 3.63 9.51
C ASP A 233 23.63 4.43 9.35
N ASP A 234 24.77 3.77 9.59
CA ASP A 234 26.12 4.28 9.37
C ASP A 234 26.76 3.74 8.08
N GLY A 235 25.93 3.35 7.11
CA GLY A 235 26.36 2.80 5.83
C GLY A 235 27.03 3.82 4.89
N PRO A 236 27.22 3.46 3.61
CA PRO A 236 27.93 4.30 2.64
C PRO A 236 27.17 5.58 2.26
N GLY A 237 25.90 5.73 2.68
CA GLY A 237 25.05 6.87 2.35
C GLY A 237 24.73 6.95 0.84
N MET A 238 24.09 8.06 0.46
CA MET A 238 23.54 8.26 -0.89
C MET A 238 23.97 9.62 -1.46
N SER A 239 24.19 9.66 -2.78
CA SER A 239 24.34 10.92 -3.52
C SER A 239 23.00 11.64 -3.67
N GLU A 240 23.03 12.92 -4.02
CA GLU A 240 21.81 13.71 -4.23
C GLU A 240 20.94 13.14 -5.37
N GLU A 241 21.57 12.65 -6.43
CA GLU A 241 20.90 12.01 -7.58
C GLU A 241 20.13 10.76 -7.14
N VAL A 242 20.78 9.88 -6.38
CA VAL A 242 20.16 8.67 -5.81
C VAL A 242 19.00 9.06 -4.88
N ARG A 243 19.20 10.05 -3.99
CA ARG A 243 18.17 10.51 -3.05
C ARG A 243 16.88 10.98 -3.73
N ARG A 244 16.96 11.53 -4.95
CA ARG A 244 15.78 11.96 -5.71
C ARG A 244 14.97 10.80 -6.29
N GLN A 245 15.60 9.64 -6.50
CA GLN A 245 15.02 8.48 -7.18
C GLN A 245 14.77 7.28 -6.27
N ILE A 246 15.19 7.32 -4.99
CA ILE A 246 15.07 6.18 -4.07
C ILE A 246 13.64 5.69 -3.84
N PHE A 247 12.64 6.53 -4.09
CA PHE A 247 11.23 6.16 -3.97
C PHE A 247 10.61 5.71 -5.30
N ASP A 248 11.37 5.78 -6.40
CA ASP A 248 10.91 5.32 -7.71
C ASP A 248 10.85 3.78 -7.71
N PRO A 249 9.74 3.17 -8.15
CA PRO A 249 9.63 1.72 -8.23
C PRO A 249 10.71 1.12 -9.12
N PHE A 250 11.30 0.00 -8.67
CA PHE A 250 12.37 -0.77 -9.36
C PHE A 250 13.73 -0.05 -9.43
N PHE A 251 13.85 1.16 -8.88
CA PHE A 251 15.14 1.83 -8.78
C PHE A 251 16.03 1.10 -7.77
N THR A 252 17.22 0.70 -8.21
CA THR A 252 18.21 0.03 -7.36
C THR A 252 19.62 0.38 -7.83
N THR A 253 20.51 0.67 -6.89
CA THR A 253 21.95 0.84 -7.13
C THR A 253 22.72 -0.48 -6.99
N LYS A 254 22.02 -1.58 -6.71
CA LYS A 254 22.61 -2.91 -6.45
C LYS A 254 22.79 -3.72 -7.76
N PRO A 255 23.73 -4.68 -7.78
CA PRO A 255 23.91 -5.59 -8.92
C PRO A 255 22.64 -6.39 -9.25
N THR A 256 22.48 -6.77 -10.52
CA THR A 256 21.36 -7.53 -11.04
C THR A 256 21.10 -8.78 -10.19
N GLY A 257 19.89 -8.90 -9.62
CA GLY A 257 19.49 -10.04 -8.79
C GLY A 257 19.73 -9.91 -7.27
N LYS A 258 20.38 -8.85 -6.78
CA LYS A 258 20.63 -8.61 -5.33
C LYS A 258 19.71 -7.55 -4.69
N GLY A 259 18.72 -7.06 -5.41
CA GLY A 259 17.74 -6.11 -4.87
C GLY A 259 16.55 -5.98 -5.80
N THR A 260 15.35 -6.05 -5.24
CA THR A 260 14.09 -5.89 -5.99
C THR A 260 13.87 -4.44 -6.43
N GLY A 261 14.51 -3.46 -5.77
CA GLY A 261 14.27 -2.02 -6.01
C GLY A 261 12.89 -1.55 -5.57
N MET A 262 12.16 -2.35 -4.79
CA MET A 262 10.76 -2.08 -4.42
C MET A 262 10.59 -1.63 -2.98
N GLY A 263 11.56 -1.89 -2.10
CA GLY A 263 11.41 -1.71 -0.65
C GLY A 263 11.05 -0.28 -0.24
N LEU A 264 11.78 0.72 -0.74
CA LEU A 264 11.54 2.13 -0.38
C LEU A 264 10.29 2.72 -1.06
N ALA A 265 9.96 2.30 -2.29
CA ALA A 265 8.71 2.69 -2.94
C ALA A 265 7.48 2.21 -2.15
N VAL A 266 7.55 0.99 -1.60
CA VAL A 266 6.51 0.43 -0.72
C VAL A 266 6.42 1.19 0.60
N VAL A 267 7.55 1.51 1.22
CA VAL A 267 7.59 2.35 2.44
C VAL A 267 6.90 3.69 2.20
N HIS A 268 7.23 4.37 1.10
CA HIS A 268 6.61 5.64 0.75
C HIS A 268 5.10 5.51 0.53
N GLY A 269 4.64 4.46 -0.15
CA GLY A 269 3.22 4.18 -0.33
C GLY A 269 2.48 3.92 0.98
N ILE A 270 3.08 3.16 1.90
CA ILE A 270 2.51 2.90 3.24
C ILE A 270 2.37 4.21 4.03
N ILE A 271 3.39 5.06 4.01
CA ILE A 271 3.39 6.32 4.77
C ILE A 271 2.32 7.28 4.23
N GLN A 272 2.23 7.43 2.90
CA GLN A 272 1.17 8.23 2.28
C GLN A 272 -0.22 7.66 2.60
N HIS A 273 -0.38 6.33 2.55
CA HIS A 273 -1.64 5.70 2.90
C HIS A 273 -2.04 5.99 4.35
N HIS A 274 -1.09 6.21 5.26
CA HIS A 274 -1.34 6.54 6.67
C HIS A 274 -1.32 8.03 6.98
N ASN A 275 -1.44 8.89 5.96
CA ASN A 275 -1.43 10.35 6.13
C ASN A 275 -0.15 10.86 6.83
N GLY A 276 0.97 10.14 6.66
CA GLY A 276 2.27 10.51 7.19
C GLY A 276 3.17 11.20 6.17
N SER A 277 4.34 11.61 6.62
CA SER A 277 5.43 12.14 5.80
C SER A 277 6.73 11.40 6.07
N ILE A 278 7.63 11.40 5.08
CA ILE A 278 8.98 10.85 5.20
C ILE A 278 10.01 11.87 4.72
N ASP A 279 11.00 12.12 5.56
CA ASP A 279 12.16 12.96 5.27
C ASP A 279 13.43 12.11 5.28
N VAL A 280 14.32 12.37 4.32
CA VAL A 280 15.56 11.59 4.15
C VAL A 280 16.77 12.51 4.16
N THR A 281 17.64 12.30 5.14
CA THR A 281 18.95 12.95 5.22
C THR A 281 20.04 11.92 5.03
N SER A 282 20.84 12.07 3.98
CA SER A 282 21.97 11.19 3.67
C SER A 282 22.99 11.94 2.84
N ALA A 283 24.27 11.60 3.03
CA ALA A 283 25.38 12.07 2.23
C ALA A 283 26.39 10.91 2.05
N PRO A 284 27.19 10.89 0.97
CA PRO A 284 28.18 9.85 0.77
C PRO A 284 29.15 9.75 1.97
N GLY A 285 29.28 8.55 2.53
CA GLY A 285 30.12 8.24 3.69
C GLY A 285 29.53 8.65 5.05
N GLN A 286 28.30 9.16 5.12
CA GLN A 286 27.65 9.59 6.36
C GLN A 286 26.43 8.73 6.76
N GLY A 287 26.19 7.62 6.05
CA GLY A 287 25.00 6.80 6.25
C GLY A 287 23.71 7.46 5.75
N ALA A 288 22.58 6.90 6.14
CA ALA A 288 21.27 7.46 5.85
C ALA A 288 20.41 7.54 7.12
N CYS A 289 19.54 8.55 7.16
CA CYS A 289 18.55 8.72 8.21
C CYS A 289 17.20 9.02 7.58
N PHE A 290 16.24 8.16 7.88
CA PHE A 290 14.85 8.26 7.47
C PHE A 290 14.02 8.69 8.68
N THR A 291 13.34 9.82 8.56
CA THR A 291 12.48 10.37 9.60
C THR A 291 11.04 10.32 9.12
N ILE A 292 10.20 9.58 9.83
CA ILE A 292 8.82 9.28 9.45
C ILE A 292 7.90 9.91 10.48
N THR A 293 6.99 10.75 10.02
CA THR A 293 6.00 11.41 10.87
C THR A 293 4.62 10.82 10.59
N LEU A 294 3.95 10.31 11.63
CA LEU A 294 2.61 9.72 11.53
C LEU A 294 1.65 10.46 12.48
N PRO A 295 0.39 10.73 12.08
CA PRO A 295 -0.59 11.35 12.96
C PRO A 295 -0.97 10.39 14.10
N ARG A 296 -0.98 10.89 15.34
CA ARG A 296 -1.45 10.10 16.48
C ARG A 296 -2.97 9.98 16.46
N CYS A 297 -3.43 8.92 17.10
CA CYS A 297 -4.84 8.64 17.31
C CYS A 297 -5.13 8.64 18.81
N CYS A 298 -6.24 9.29 19.20
CA CYS A 298 -6.68 9.32 20.60
C CYS A 298 -7.53 8.11 20.98
N LEU A 299 -7.98 7.31 20.00
CA LEU A 299 -8.75 6.09 20.23
C LEU A 299 -7.80 4.97 20.66
N ARG A 300 -8.12 4.30 21.76
CA ARG A 300 -7.41 3.11 22.24
C ARG A 300 -8.32 1.91 22.14
N VAL A 301 -7.82 0.83 21.56
CA VAL A 301 -8.50 -0.48 21.60
C VAL A 301 -7.69 -1.36 22.54
N ILE A 302 -8.22 -1.59 23.74
CA ILE A 302 -7.62 -2.52 24.70
C ILE A 302 -8.17 -3.91 24.34
N GLU A 303 -7.48 -4.63 23.46
CA GLU A 303 -7.75 -6.06 23.33
C GLU A 303 -7.14 -6.80 24.53
N LYS A 304 -7.99 -7.47 25.31
CA LYS A 304 -7.52 -8.48 26.26
C LYS A 304 -6.90 -9.62 25.45
N ARG A 305 -5.57 -9.66 25.35
CA ARG A 305 -4.88 -10.90 24.97
C ARG A 305 -5.16 -11.93 26.07
N PRO A 306 -5.77 -13.08 25.77
CA PRO A 306 -5.78 -14.20 26.70
C PRO A 306 -4.33 -14.61 26.98
N ASP A 307 -4.00 -14.92 28.23
CA ASP A 307 -2.69 -15.46 28.58
C ASP A 307 -2.43 -16.75 27.78
N GLN A 308 -1.26 -16.85 27.15
CA GLN A 308 -0.87 -17.96 26.27
C GLN A 308 -0.63 -19.31 26.99
N ASN A 309 -0.93 -19.40 28.28
CA ASN A 309 -0.47 -20.51 29.12
C ASN A 309 -1.53 -21.53 29.55
N ASP A 310 -2.77 -21.44 29.09
CA ASP A 310 -3.73 -22.54 29.18
C ASP A 310 -4.65 -22.48 27.97
N LEU A 311 -4.29 -23.16 26.88
CA LEU A 311 -5.28 -23.45 25.84
C LEU A 311 -6.35 -24.33 26.49
N PRO A 312 -7.61 -23.88 26.60
CA PRO A 312 -8.65 -24.72 27.17
C PRO A 312 -8.84 -25.92 26.24
N GLY A 313 -8.56 -27.12 26.78
CA GLY A 313 -8.95 -28.36 26.14
C GLY A 313 -10.46 -28.59 26.24
N GLY A 314 -10.98 -29.49 25.42
CA GLY A 314 -12.42 -29.80 25.37
C GLY A 314 -12.68 -31.27 25.06
N THR A 315 -13.96 -31.64 24.95
CA THR A 315 -14.43 -32.98 24.56
C THR A 315 -15.51 -32.94 23.47
N GLU A 316 -15.81 -31.74 22.98
CA GLU A 316 -16.80 -31.40 21.98
C GLU A 316 -16.51 -32.11 20.64
N ARG A 317 -17.57 -32.37 19.89
CA ARG A 317 -17.55 -33.02 18.58
C ARG A 317 -17.49 -31.96 17.48
N ILE A 318 -16.37 -31.87 16.79
CA ILE A 318 -16.14 -30.86 15.76
C ILE A 318 -16.21 -31.52 14.38
N LEU A 319 -17.07 -31.00 13.50
CA LEU A 319 -17.12 -31.38 12.09
C LEU A 319 -16.23 -30.42 11.30
N VAL A 320 -15.22 -30.96 10.61
CA VAL A 320 -14.30 -30.19 9.76
C VAL A 320 -14.52 -30.61 8.30
N VAL A 321 -14.77 -29.64 7.43
CA VAL A 321 -15.03 -29.87 6.00
C VAL A 321 -14.10 -29.02 5.15
N ASP A 322 -13.28 -29.67 4.34
CA ASP A 322 -12.27 -29.04 3.49
C ASP A 322 -11.91 -30.02 2.37
N ASP A 323 -11.87 -29.58 1.11
CA ASP A 323 -11.57 -30.46 -0.03
C ASP A 323 -10.10 -30.88 -0.09
N GLU A 324 -9.21 -30.15 0.60
CA GLU A 324 -7.80 -30.48 0.74
C GLU A 324 -7.56 -31.44 1.91
N LYS A 325 -7.33 -32.73 1.58
CA LYS A 325 -7.03 -33.77 2.58
C LYS A 325 -5.87 -33.44 3.52
N ALA A 326 -4.87 -32.68 3.04
CA ALA A 326 -3.74 -32.27 3.86
C ALA A 326 -4.16 -31.30 4.98
N ILE A 327 -5.11 -30.41 4.70
CA ILE A 327 -5.67 -29.47 5.68
C ILE A 327 -6.53 -30.22 6.70
N LEU A 328 -7.36 -31.18 6.24
CA LEU A 328 -8.13 -32.04 7.14
C LEU A 328 -7.26 -32.80 8.14
N GLN A 329 -6.13 -33.35 7.69
CA GLN A 329 -5.20 -34.07 8.56
C GLN A 329 -4.62 -33.15 9.65
N VAL A 330 -4.29 -31.90 9.29
CA VAL A 330 -3.80 -30.90 10.25
C VAL A 330 -4.84 -30.58 11.30
N TRP A 331 -6.09 -30.33 10.90
CA TRP A 331 -7.19 -30.07 11.82
C TRP A 331 -7.45 -31.23 12.77
N GLU A 332 -7.48 -32.45 12.25
CA GLU A 332 -7.64 -33.66 13.04
C GLU A 332 -6.57 -33.77 14.11
N GLU A 333 -5.29 -33.64 13.74
CA GLU A 333 -4.18 -33.76 14.68
C GLU A 333 -4.15 -32.64 15.74
N LEU A 334 -4.41 -31.38 15.34
CA LEU A 334 -4.39 -30.24 16.26
C LEU A 334 -5.53 -30.28 17.26
N LEU A 335 -6.77 -30.46 16.79
CA LEU A 335 -7.95 -30.45 17.66
C LEU A 335 -8.03 -31.73 18.51
N ALA A 336 -7.64 -32.90 17.98
CA ALA A 336 -7.55 -34.10 18.79
C ALA A 336 -6.46 -33.98 19.88
N GLY A 337 -5.35 -33.29 19.58
CA GLY A 337 -4.32 -32.98 20.57
C GLY A 337 -4.81 -32.11 21.74
N LEU A 338 -5.88 -31.34 21.54
CA LEU A 338 -6.56 -30.54 22.56
C LEU A 338 -7.73 -31.29 23.24
N GLY A 339 -7.98 -32.55 22.90
CA GLY A 339 -9.00 -33.41 23.50
C GLY A 339 -10.34 -33.49 22.75
N TYR A 340 -10.51 -32.71 21.67
CA TYR A 340 -11.74 -32.68 20.89
C TYR A 340 -11.95 -33.95 20.05
N ARG A 341 -13.21 -34.27 19.75
CA ARG A 341 -13.58 -35.38 18.86
C ARG A 341 -13.82 -34.84 17.45
N VAL A 342 -12.81 -34.95 16.60
CA VAL A 342 -12.85 -34.39 15.25
C VAL A 342 -13.42 -35.39 14.26
N THR A 343 -14.30 -34.93 13.37
CA THR A 343 -14.78 -35.68 12.21
C THR A 343 -14.45 -34.89 10.96
N CYS A 344 -13.60 -35.43 10.10
CA CYS A 344 -13.15 -34.78 8.88
C CYS A 344 -13.90 -35.32 7.65
N CYS A 345 -14.37 -34.44 6.78
CA CYS A 345 -15.00 -34.78 5.50
C CYS A 345 -14.35 -33.98 4.36
N SER A 346 -13.90 -34.66 3.31
CA SER A 346 -13.36 -33.99 2.11
C SER A 346 -14.41 -33.61 1.08
N ASP A 347 -15.66 -34.02 1.31
CA ASP A 347 -16.81 -33.74 0.46
C ASP A 347 -17.93 -33.12 1.30
N PRO A 348 -18.39 -31.90 0.95
CA PRO A 348 -19.54 -31.26 1.61
C PRO A 348 -20.82 -32.11 1.63
N GLU A 349 -21.04 -32.98 0.63
CA GLU A 349 -22.20 -33.87 0.62
C GLU A 349 -22.07 -35.01 1.64
N GLU A 350 -20.86 -35.48 1.92
CA GLU A 350 -20.62 -36.48 2.97
C GLU A 350 -20.95 -35.89 4.34
N ALA A 351 -20.53 -34.65 4.58
CA ALA A 351 -20.83 -33.91 5.80
C ALA A 351 -22.36 -33.79 6.01
N LEU A 352 -23.12 -33.42 4.98
CA LEU A 352 -24.59 -33.36 5.04
C LEU A 352 -25.22 -34.72 5.34
N LYS A 353 -24.75 -35.80 4.69
CA LYS A 353 -25.26 -37.16 4.94
C LYS A 353 -25.07 -37.60 6.38
N ARG A 354 -23.96 -37.25 7.02
CA ARG A 354 -23.72 -37.57 8.44
C ARG A 354 -24.70 -36.84 9.36
N VAL A 355 -24.91 -35.55 9.11
CA VAL A 355 -25.92 -34.75 9.84
C VAL A 355 -27.33 -35.30 9.60
N ASP A 356 -27.66 -35.70 8.37
CA ASP A 356 -28.93 -36.35 8.02
C ASP A 356 -29.13 -37.71 8.72
N ASN A 357 -28.03 -38.44 8.95
CA ASN A 357 -28.03 -39.69 9.73
C ASN A 357 -28.09 -39.47 11.26
N SER A 358 -28.48 -38.29 11.71
CA SER A 358 -28.64 -37.92 13.12
C SER A 358 -27.34 -37.86 13.92
N GLU A 359 -26.18 -37.70 13.27
CA GLU A 359 -24.96 -37.33 13.99
C GLU A 359 -25.01 -35.87 14.43
N THR A 360 -24.81 -35.62 15.72
CA THR A 360 -24.74 -34.27 16.29
C THR A 360 -23.30 -33.77 16.42
N PHE A 361 -23.10 -32.50 16.11
CA PHE A 361 -21.82 -31.81 16.24
C PHE A 361 -22.01 -30.53 17.05
N ASP A 362 -20.98 -30.18 17.83
CA ASP A 362 -20.97 -29.01 18.70
C ASP A 362 -20.36 -27.79 18.00
N LEU A 363 -19.69 -27.99 16.85
CA LEU A 363 -19.08 -26.94 16.02
C LEU A 363 -18.90 -27.45 14.59
N LEU A 364 -19.19 -26.60 13.61
CA LEU A 364 -18.79 -26.79 12.21
C LEU A 364 -17.62 -25.86 11.88
N ILE A 365 -16.54 -26.43 11.34
CA ILE A 365 -15.45 -25.69 10.70
C ILE A 365 -15.47 -26.06 9.21
N THR A 366 -15.58 -25.09 8.31
CA THR A 366 -15.66 -25.37 6.87
C THR A 366 -14.83 -24.39 6.07
N ASP A 367 -14.14 -24.85 5.03
CA ASP A 367 -13.59 -23.93 4.03
C ASP A 367 -14.72 -23.30 3.21
N GLN A 368 -14.53 -22.06 2.78
CA GLN A 368 -15.51 -21.33 1.99
C GLN A 368 -15.50 -21.77 0.52
N ASN A 369 -14.33 -22.08 -0.03
CA ASN A 369 -14.09 -22.24 -1.46
C ASN A 369 -13.98 -23.72 -1.86
N MET A 370 -15.01 -24.49 -1.52
CA MET A 370 -15.05 -25.91 -1.86
C MET A 370 -15.79 -26.16 -3.19
N PRO A 371 -15.37 -27.17 -3.99
CA PRO A 371 -16.10 -27.61 -5.17
C PRO A 371 -17.54 -28.04 -4.84
N HIS A 372 -18.46 -27.82 -5.79
CA HIS A 372 -19.88 -28.22 -5.74
C HIS A 372 -20.78 -27.50 -4.72
N LEU A 373 -20.28 -27.22 -3.51
CA LEU A 373 -21.04 -26.57 -2.45
C LEU A 373 -20.11 -25.67 -1.62
N SER A 374 -20.41 -24.38 -1.55
CA SER A 374 -19.61 -23.45 -0.73
C SER A 374 -19.81 -23.70 0.77
N GLY A 375 -18.82 -23.31 1.59
CA GLY A 375 -18.89 -23.45 3.05
C GLY A 375 -20.09 -22.72 3.67
N SER A 376 -20.41 -21.54 3.15
CA SER A 376 -21.60 -20.78 3.57
C SER A 376 -22.91 -21.52 3.26
N GLU A 377 -23.05 -22.12 2.08
CA GLU A 377 -24.24 -22.90 1.71
C GLU A 377 -24.35 -24.20 2.52
N LEU A 378 -23.22 -24.85 2.78
CA LEU A 378 -23.14 -26.02 3.65
C LEU A 378 -23.61 -25.67 5.07
N ALA A 379 -23.10 -24.58 5.64
CA ALA A 379 -23.48 -24.10 6.96
C ALA A 379 -24.99 -23.84 7.08
N LEU A 380 -25.60 -23.17 6.09
CA LEU A 380 -27.05 -22.95 6.05
C LEU A 380 -27.82 -24.29 6.03
N LYS A 381 -27.39 -25.24 5.19
CA LYS A 381 -28.04 -26.56 5.10
C LYS A 381 -27.90 -27.37 6.39
N ILE A 382 -26.76 -27.31 7.07
CA ILE A 382 -26.55 -27.98 8.36
C ILE A 382 -27.40 -27.30 9.45
N ARG A 383 -27.47 -25.97 9.48
CA ARG A 383 -28.31 -25.24 10.45
C ARG A 383 -29.81 -25.50 10.32
N CYS A 384 -30.31 -25.80 9.11
CA CYS A 384 -31.68 -26.27 8.94
C CYS A 384 -31.97 -27.57 9.72
N ARG A 385 -30.94 -28.36 10.05
CA ARG A 385 -31.03 -29.62 10.80
C ARG A 385 -30.60 -29.47 12.25
N GLN A 386 -29.59 -28.63 12.51
CA GLN A 386 -29.03 -28.33 13.83
C GLN A 386 -29.00 -26.81 14.03
N PRO A 387 -30.11 -26.18 14.46
CA PRO A 387 -30.26 -24.72 14.44
C PRO A 387 -29.23 -23.93 15.25
N ASP A 388 -28.76 -24.54 16.34
CA ASP A 388 -27.90 -23.91 17.36
C ASP A 388 -26.41 -24.23 17.17
N ILE A 389 -26.02 -24.94 16.10
CA ILE A 389 -24.61 -25.27 15.86
C ILE A 389 -23.82 -23.98 15.55
N PRO A 390 -22.76 -23.66 16.32
CA PRO A 390 -21.81 -22.61 15.97
C PRO A 390 -21.07 -22.97 14.67
N VAL A 391 -20.77 -21.97 13.85
CA VAL A 391 -20.10 -22.18 12.56
C VAL A 391 -18.88 -21.28 12.45
N ILE A 392 -17.73 -21.87 12.10
CA ILE A 392 -16.53 -21.16 11.67
C ILE A 392 -16.34 -21.42 10.18
N VAL A 393 -16.42 -20.37 9.39
CA VAL A 393 -16.09 -20.42 7.96
C VAL A 393 -14.65 -19.93 7.80
N CYS A 394 -13.78 -20.84 7.39
CA CYS A 394 -12.40 -20.54 7.01
C CYS A 394 -12.42 -19.96 5.59
N THR A 395 -11.80 -18.80 5.40
CA THR A 395 -11.64 -18.21 4.07
C THR A 395 -10.16 -17.97 3.84
N GLY A 396 -9.62 -18.49 2.73
CA GLY A 396 -8.23 -18.20 2.34
C GLY A 396 -7.95 -16.70 2.20
N TYR A 397 -8.93 -15.90 1.75
CA TYR A 397 -8.92 -14.44 1.72
C TYR A 397 -10.35 -13.85 1.73
N SER A 398 -10.59 -12.87 2.60
CA SER A 398 -11.90 -12.30 2.95
C SER A 398 -12.48 -11.33 1.90
N GLU A 399 -12.88 -11.82 0.74
CA GLU A 399 -13.67 -11.03 -0.23
C GLU A 399 -15.09 -11.54 -0.46
N HIS A 400 -15.45 -12.71 0.08
CA HIS A 400 -16.75 -13.35 -0.20
C HIS A 400 -17.67 -13.56 1.00
N CYS A 401 -17.25 -13.18 2.21
CA CYS A 401 -18.09 -13.26 3.41
C CYS A 401 -18.00 -11.95 4.19
N THR A 402 -19.08 -11.16 4.20
CA THR A 402 -19.16 -9.91 4.98
C THR A 402 -19.52 -10.21 6.44
N GLU A 403 -19.28 -9.26 7.35
CA GLU A 403 -19.69 -9.41 8.76
C GLU A 403 -21.22 -9.62 8.91
N ALA A 404 -22.01 -9.09 7.97
CA ALA A 404 -23.44 -9.34 7.90
C ALA A 404 -23.76 -10.78 7.49
N ASP A 405 -23.02 -11.35 6.53
CA ASP A 405 -23.15 -12.74 6.11
C ASP A 405 -22.74 -13.69 7.25
N ALA A 406 -21.65 -13.38 7.96
CA ALA A 406 -21.21 -14.17 9.11
C ALA A 406 -22.30 -14.24 10.20
N ARG A 407 -22.90 -13.10 10.58
CA ARG A 407 -24.01 -13.07 11.57
C ARG A 407 -25.26 -13.82 11.12
N LEU A 408 -25.51 -13.90 9.81
CA LEU A 408 -26.60 -14.71 9.27
C LEU A 408 -26.27 -16.20 9.36
N LEU A 409 -25.01 -16.57 9.19
CA LEU A 409 -24.50 -17.94 9.23
C LEU A 409 -24.36 -18.50 10.66
N GLY A 410 -24.24 -17.65 11.68
CA GLY A 410 -24.20 -18.02 13.09
C GLY A 410 -22.99 -17.42 13.77
#